data_AF-A0A9D2S2J0-F1
#
_entry.id   AF-A0A9D2S2J0-F1
#
_cell.length_a   1.000
_cell.length_b   1.000
_cell.length_c   1.000
_cell.angle_alpha   90.00
_cell.angle_beta   90.00
_cell.angle_gamma   90.00
#
_symmetry.space_group_name_H-M   'P 1'
#
loop_
_entity.id
_entity.type
_entity.pdbx_description
1 polymer ?
#
loop_
_entity_poly.entity_id
_entity_poly.type
_entity_poly.pdbx_seq_one_letter_code
_entity_poly.pdbx_strand_id
1 'polypeptide(L)'
;MALDFLILYEHTVREYESDLLLKLELERRGYRVEIRQLLDPKYWRLFHKDKPEVLVASCMYDNEAINSHVYNNIGRCDKIVNLHWEQMLSDTQEQADWFNMSGNAKRCIQTCWGERTAARLQAHGMQVKNTPVTGAVMMDFLRPSFKGYFKDKEALCKEFGLDPAKHLHLYISSFGYASMSDAEVSELSKMAGTDFSGFAATNRSSMTQTLLWFDMYLADHPEVELVYRRHPSEWNSPALEALAKKRPNFH
;
A
#
# COMPACT_ATOMS: atom_id res chain seq x y z
N MET A 1 -24.00 10.06 20.86
CA MET A 1 -24.55 8.69 20.78
C MET A 1 -23.36 7.90 20.25
N ALA A 2 -22.92 6.84 20.92
CA ALA A 2 -21.60 6.24 20.69
C ALA A 2 -21.42 5.75 19.24
N LEU A 3 -20.20 5.76 18.71
CA LEU A 3 -19.90 5.18 17.40
C LEU A 3 -19.79 3.67 17.53
N ASP A 4 -20.20 2.92 16.51
CA ASP A 4 -19.95 1.48 16.45
C ASP A 4 -18.53 1.23 15.93
N PHE A 5 -18.14 1.94 14.86
CA PHE A 5 -16.82 1.84 14.24
C PHE A 5 -16.17 3.21 14.06
N LEU A 6 -14.86 3.28 14.30
CA LEU A 6 -13.99 4.36 13.83
C LEU A 6 -12.93 3.74 12.92
N ILE A 7 -12.85 4.22 11.69
CA ILE A 7 -11.81 3.85 10.72
C ILE A 7 -10.78 4.98 10.68
N LEU A 8 -9.52 4.65 10.96
CA LEU A 8 -8.40 5.58 10.87
C LEU A 8 -7.56 5.27 9.63
N TYR A 9 -7.28 6.31 8.86
CA TYR A 9 -6.42 6.22 7.68
C TYR A 9 -5.24 7.17 7.77
N GLU A 10 -4.13 6.79 7.14
CA GLU A 10 -2.91 7.60 7.08
C GLU A 10 -2.78 8.27 5.71
N HIS A 11 -2.84 7.50 4.63
CA HIS A 11 -2.63 8.00 3.28
C HIS A 11 -3.91 7.97 2.44
N THR A 12 -4.40 9.16 2.08
CA THR A 12 -5.65 9.31 1.29
C THR A 12 -5.63 8.48 0.01
N VAL A 13 -4.53 8.54 -0.76
CA VAL A 13 -4.41 7.86 -2.07
C VAL A 13 -4.40 6.34 -1.95
N ARG A 14 -3.91 5.79 -0.83
CA ARG A 14 -3.78 4.35 -0.62
C ARG A 14 -5.03 3.74 0.01
N GLU A 15 -5.68 4.47 0.91
CA GLU A 15 -6.59 3.88 1.89
C GLU A 15 -8.03 4.38 1.73
N TYR A 16 -8.20 5.67 1.40
CA TYR A 16 -9.49 6.35 1.59
C TYR A 16 -10.65 5.77 0.78
N GLU A 17 -10.43 5.38 -0.48
CA GLU A 17 -11.48 4.76 -1.29
C GLU A 17 -11.95 3.43 -0.70
N SER A 18 -11.01 2.60 -0.26
CA SER A 18 -11.31 1.30 0.34
C SER A 18 -11.96 1.43 1.71
N ASP A 19 -11.51 2.39 2.51
CA ASP A 19 -12.11 2.71 3.81
C ASP A 19 -13.54 3.25 3.65
N LEU A 20 -13.77 4.07 2.62
CA LEU A 20 -15.09 4.56 2.28
C LEU A 20 -16.02 3.41 1.88
N LEU A 21 -15.54 2.46 1.07
CA LEU A 21 -16.29 1.27 0.72
C LEU A 21 -16.67 0.46 1.98
N LEU A 22 -15.71 0.23 2.88
CA LEU A 22 -15.95 -0.47 4.13
C LEU A 22 -16.97 0.27 5.01
N LYS A 23 -16.84 1.59 5.14
CA LYS A 23 -17.81 2.43 5.87
C LYS A 23 -19.21 2.28 5.29
N LEU A 24 -19.37 2.40 3.97
CA LEU A 24 -20.68 2.32 3.33
C LEU A 24 -21.32 0.93 3.53
N GLU A 25 -20.53 -0.14 3.47
CA GLU A 25 -21.05 -1.49 3.71
C GLU A 25 -21.45 -1.70 5.19
N LEU A 26 -20.71 -1.14 6.14
CA LEU A 26 -21.06 -1.18 7.56
C LEU A 26 -22.32 -0.35 7.85
N GLU A 27 -22.42 0.86 7.28
CA GLU A 27 -23.61 1.70 7.41
C GLU A 27 -24.85 1.06 6.81
N ARG A 28 -24.70 0.39 5.66
CA ARG A 28 -25.78 -0.41 5.04
C ARG A 28 -26.28 -1.52 5.97
N ARG A 29 -25.43 -2.03 6.86
CA ARG A 29 -25.78 -3.03 7.89
C ARG A 29 -26.33 -2.41 9.18
N GLY A 30 -26.49 -1.09 9.24
CA GLY A 30 -27.08 -0.36 10.37
C GLY A 30 -26.08 0.14 11.40
N TYR A 31 -24.78 0.06 11.13
CA TYR A 31 -23.75 0.57 12.04
C TYR A 31 -23.49 2.06 11.83
N ARG A 32 -23.09 2.73 12.90
CA ARG A 32 -22.65 4.13 12.90
C ARG A 32 -21.14 4.18 12.81
N VAL A 33 -20.65 4.68 11.69
CA VAL A 33 -19.23 4.63 11.33
C VAL A 33 -18.71 6.03 11.06
N GLU A 34 -17.50 6.32 11.52
CA GLU A 34 -16.76 7.54 11.17
C GLU A 34 -15.42 7.15 10.55
N ILE A 35 -14.98 7.88 9.52
CA ILE A 35 -13.62 7.81 8.97
C ILE A 35 -12.90 9.09 9.39
N ARG A 36 -11.66 8.96 9.87
CA ARG A 36 -10.82 10.11 10.21
C ARG A 36 -9.37 9.89 9.80
N GLN A 37 -8.68 10.99 9.49
CA GLN A 37 -7.25 10.93 9.25
C GLN A 37 -6.53 10.82 10.60
N LEU A 38 -5.56 9.92 10.70
CA LEU A 38 -4.84 9.56 11.94
C LEU A 38 -4.21 10.75 12.69
N LEU A 39 -3.68 11.70 11.94
CA LEU A 39 -2.99 12.92 12.36
C LEU A 39 -3.91 14.13 12.51
N ASP A 40 -5.22 13.99 12.23
CA ASP A 40 -6.18 15.05 12.50
C ASP A 40 -6.15 15.49 13.97
N PRO A 41 -6.53 16.75 14.27
CA PRO A 41 -6.68 17.23 15.63
C PRO A 41 -7.54 16.29 16.48
N LYS A 42 -7.04 15.94 17.66
CA LYS A 42 -7.68 14.97 18.55
C LYS A 42 -9.05 15.47 18.96
N TYR A 43 -10.06 14.63 18.70
CA TYR A 43 -11.44 14.99 19.00
C TYR A 43 -11.85 14.40 20.35
N TRP A 44 -11.83 15.23 21.39
CA TRP A 44 -12.09 14.83 22.78
C TRP A 44 -13.37 14.01 22.98
N ARG A 45 -14.39 14.21 22.14
CA ARG A 45 -15.64 13.43 22.20
C ARG A 45 -15.42 11.93 21.96
N LEU A 46 -14.39 11.53 21.21
CA LEU A 46 -14.04 10.13 20.95
C LEU A 46 -13.46 9.41 22.16
N PHE A 47 -13.06 10.13 23.21
CA PHE A 47 -12.67 9.54 24.49
C PHE A 47 -13.89 9.27 25.40
N HIS A 48 -15.04 9.86 25.08
CA HIS A 48 -16.23 9.89 25.94
C HIS A 48 -17.52 9.63 25.14
N LYS A 49 -18.24 10.69 24.74
CA LYS A 49 -19.61 10.62 24.20
C LYS A 49 -19.76 9.84 22.89
N ASP A 50 -18.72 9.87 22.06
CA ASP A 50 -18.69 9.24 20.74
C ASP A 50 -17.59 8.17 20.67
N LYS A 51 -17.17 7.63 21.81
CA LYS A 51 -16.15 6.58 21.84
C LYS A 51 -16.60 5.38 20.99
N PRO A 52 -15.78 4.92 20.03
CA PRO A 52 -16.13 3.80 19.18
C PRO A 52 -16.00 2.47 19.92
N GLU A 53 -16.85 1.50 19.57
CA GLU A 53 -16.75 0.13 20.07
C GLU A 53 -15.61 -0.63 19.37
N VAL A 54 -15.43 -0.42 18.06
CA VAL A 54 -14.39 -1.04 17.23
C VAL A 54 -13.54 0.04 16.56
N LEU A 55 -12.22 -0.14 16.59
CA LEU A 55 -11.29 0.67 15.81
C LEU A 55 -10.72 -0.16 14.65
N VAL A 56 -10.79 0.40 13.45
CA VAL A 56 -10.16 -0.14 12.24
C VAL A 56 -8.97 0.76 11.89
N ALA A 57 -7.81 0.16 11.63
CA ALA A 57 -6.59 0.90 11.31
C ALA A 57 -5.84 0.27 10.14
N SER A 58 -4.94 1.08 9.58
CA SER A 58 -4.12 0.76 8.42
C SER A 58 -2.97 -0.21 8.73
N CYS A 59 -2.29 0.02 9.85
CA CYS A 59 -1.14 -0.78 10.28
C CYS A 59 -1.10 -0.93 11.82
N MET A 60 -0.90 -2.16 12.30
CA MET A 60 -0.75 -2.49 13.73
C MET A 60 0.21 -3.66 13.89
N TYR A 61 1.50 -3.37 14.04
CA TYR A 61 2.55 -4.39 14.16
C TYR A 61 2.95 -4.70 15.61
N ASP A 62 2.84 -3.72 16.51
CA ASP A 62 3.31 -3.86 17.89
C ASP A 62 2.53 -2.99 18.88
N ASN A 63 3.03 -2.88 20.11
CA ASN A 63 2.44 -2.03 21.14
C ASN A 63 2.61 -0.53 20.87
N GLU A 64 3.65 -0.12 20.14
CA GLU A 64 3.89 1.29 19.80
C GLU A 64 2.87 1.77 18.78
N ALA A 65 2.60 0.96 17.76
CA ALA A 65 1.51 1.17 16.81
C ALA A 65 0.16 1.27 17.53
N ILE A 66 -0.16 0.34 18.45
CA ILE A 66 -1.41 0.41 19.23
C ILE A 66 -1.50 1.70 20.06
N ASN A 67 -0.43 2.08 20.75
CA ASN A 67 -0.42 3.29 21.56
C ASN A 67 -0.67 4.54 20.70
N SER A 68 0.05 4.67 19.58
CA SER A 68 -0.02 5.82 18.68
C SER A 68 -1.33 5.90 17.91
N HIS A 69 -1.84 4.78 17.41
CA HIS A 69 -3.01 4.75 16.52
C HIS A 69 -4.32 4.56 17.28
N VAL A 70 -4.34 3.83 18.40
CA VAL A 70 -5.57 3.59 19.18
C VAL A 70 -5.63 4.49 20.39
N TYR A 71 -4.72 4.30 21.36
CA TYR A 71 -4.90 4.89 22.68
C TYR A 71 -4.78 6.41 22.68
N ASN A 72 -3.87 6.95 21.86
CA ASN A 72 -3.74 8.40 21.68
C ASN A 72 -4.90 9.04 20.92
N ASN A 73 -5.77 8.26 20.27
CA ASN A 73 -6.91 8.77 19.50
C ASN A 73 -8.25 8.61 20.23
N ILE A 74 -8.44 7.50 20.95
CA ILE A 74 -9.75 7.14 21.54
C ILE A 74 -9.64 6.55 22.96
N GLY A 75 -8.45 6.50 23.54
CA GLY A 75 -8.17 5.77 24.78
C GLY A 75 -8.26 4.25 24.60
N ARG A 76 -8.39 3.51 25.70
CA ARG A 76 -8.46 2.03 25.67
C ARG A 76 -9.60 1.54 24.79
N CYS A 77 -9.30 0.67 23.83
CA CYS A 77 -10.25 -0.06 23.00
C CYS A 77 -9.83 -1.53 22.96
N ASP A 78 -10.77 -2.45 23.18
CA ASP A 78 -10.49 -3.89 23.24
C ASP A 78 -10.80 -4.61 21.91
N LYS A 79 -11.39 -3.91 20.92
CA LYS A 79 -11.72 -4.45 19.59
C LYS A 79 -11.02 -3.66 18.50
N ILE A 80 -9.91 -4.21 18.01
CA ILE A 80 -9.06 -3.58 17.00
C ILE A 80 -8.98 -4.50 15.78
N VAL A 81 -9.26 -3.93 14.60
CA VAL A 81 -9.09 -4.57 13.30
C VAL A 81 -7.97 -3.84 12.57
N ASN A 82 -6.94 -4.57 12.16
CA ASN A 82 -5.89 -4.09 11.29
C ASN A 82 -6.18 -4.56 9.86
N LEU A 83 -6.34 -3.60 8.95
CA LEU A 83 -6.49 -3.86 7.52
C LEU A 83 -5.19 -4.40 6.90
N HIS A 84 -4.05 -4.16 7.57
CA HIS A 84 -2.75 -4.72 7.23
C HIS A 84 -2.42 -4.53 5.76
N TRP A 85 -2.22 -3.27 5.35
CA TRP A 85 -2.05 -2.88 3.94
C TRP A 85 -0.80 -3.45 3.25
N GLU A 86 0.18 -3.93 4.00
CA GLU A 86 1.45 -4.44 3.48
C GLU A 86 1.62 -5.93 3.80
N GLN A 87 1.22 -6.80 2.85
CA GLN A 87 1.31 -8.26 3.00
C GLN A 87 2.21 -8.94 1.97
N MET A 88 2.57 -8.22 0.89
CA MET A 88 3.46 -8.73 -0.16
C MET A 88 4.91 -8.54 0.27
N LEU A 89 5.52 -9.61 0.74
CA LEU A 89 6.86 -9.60 1.31
C LEU A 89 7.76 -10.62 0.58
N SER A 90 9.06 -10.33 0.54
CA SER A 90 10.07 -11.32 0.14
C SER A 90 10.26 -12.38 1.23
N ASP A 91 10.84 -13.53 0.87
CA ASP A 91 11.09 -14.61 1.84
C ASP A 91 11.97 -14.14 3.02
N THR A 92 12.92 -13.23 2.78
CA THR A 92 13.75 -12.63 3.85
C THR A 92 12.94 -11.70 4.75
N GLN A 93 12.01 -10.92 4.18
CA GLN A 93 11.12 -10.05 4.95
C GLN A 93 10.12 -10.86 5.77
N GLU A 94 9.59 -11.97 5.24
CA GLU A 94 8.68 -12.86 5.96
C GLU A 94 9.32 -13.48 7.21
N GLN A 95 10.65 -13.71 7.18
CA GLN A 95 11.44 -14.22 8.31
C GLN A 95 11.84 -13.14 9.31
N ALA A 96 11.77 -11.85 8.94
CA ALA A 96 12.16 -10.76 9.82
C ALA A 96 11.03 -10.45 10.82
N ASP A 97 11.40 -10.23 12.08
CA ASP A 97 10.45 -9.90 13.15
C ASP A 97 9.66 -8.62 12.86
N TRP A 98 10.27 -7.67 12.15
CA TRP A 98 9.68 -6.36 11.81
C TRP A 98 8.35 -6.46 11.05
N PHE A 99 8.19 -7.46 10.17
CA PHE A 99 6.99 -7.62 9.35
C PHE A 99 5.94 -8.57 9.95
N ASN A 100 6.16 -8.98 11.19
CA ASN A 100 5.27 -9.86 11.94
C ASN A 100 4.72 -9.14 13.18
N MET A 101 3.59 -9.65 13.69
CA MET A 101 2.89 -9.00 14.80
C MET A 101 3.56 -9.36 16.13
N SER A 102 3.75 -8.38 17.01
CA SER A 102 4.32 -8.56 18.35
C SER A 102 3.43 -7.96 19.44
N GLY A 103 3.68 -8.34 20.70
CA GLY A 103 2.93 -7.82 21.85
C GLY A 103 1.41 -7.97 21.72
N ASN A 104 0.68 -6.90 22.03
CA ASN A 104 -0.79 -6.88 21.94
C ASN A 104 -1.31 -6.85 20.50
N ALA A 105 -0.47 -6.56 19.48
CA ALA A 105 -0.90 -6.60 18.09
C ALA A 105 -1.31 -8.01 17.64
N LYS A 106 -0.73 -9.06 18.26
CA LYS A 106 -1.16 -10.46 18.08
C LYS A 106 -2.61 -10.72 18.52
N ARG A 107 -3.17 -9.85 19.36
CA ARG A 107 -4.55 -9.95 19.87
C ARG A 107 -5.57 -9.22 18.99
N CYS A 108 -5.12 -8.34 18.10
CA CYS A 108 -5.97 -7.66 17.14
C CYS A 108 -6.42 -8.62 16.03
N ILE A 109 -7.55 -8.32 15.39
CA ILE A 109 -7.95 -9.00 14.16
C ILE A 109 -7.08 -8.47 13.02
N GLN A 110 -6.43 -9.36 12.28
CA GLN A 110 -5.58 -9.04 11.14
C GLN A 110 -6.26 -9.59 9.89
N THR A 111 -6.73 -8.71 9.00
CA THR A 111 -7.29 -9.18 7.74
C THR A 111 -6.19 -9.78 6.88
N CYS A 112 -6.36 -11.02 6.42
CA CYS A 112 -5.40 -11.70 5.57
C CYS A 112 -5.90 -11.71 4.12
N TRP A 113 -5.08 -11.25 3.17
CA TRP A 113 -5.43 -11.26 1.75
C TRP A 113 -5.53 -12.68 1.19
N GLY A 114 -4.86 -13.65 1.81
CA GLY A 114 -4.93 -15.05 1.44
C GLY A 114 -4.40 -15.98 2.53
N GLU A 115 -4.53 -17.28 2.28
CA GLU A 115 -4.13 -18.35 3.22
C GLU A 115 -2.64 -18.31 3.58
N ARG A 116 -1.77 -17.92 2.63
CA ARG A 116 -0.32 -17.79 2.90
C ARG A 116 -0.03 -16.78 4.02
N THR A 117 -0.66 -15.60 3.97
CA THR A 117 -0.46 -14.59 5.03
C THR A 117 -1.02 -15.07 6.36
N ALA A 118 -2.21 -15.69 6.36
CA ALA A 118 -2.80 -16.23 7.58
C ALA A 118 -1.90 -17.29 8.22
N ALA A 119 -1.42 -18.27 7.43
CA ALA A 119 -0.50 -19.30 7.88
C ALA A 119 0.81 -18.72 8.41
N ARG A 120 1.39 -17.73 7.73
CA ARG A 120 2.61 -17.03 8.19
C ARG A 120 2.39 -16.39 9.55
N LEU A 121 1.34 -15.60 9.71
CA LEU A 121 1.05 -14.91 10.98
C LEU A 121 0.78 -15.90 12.12
N GLN A 122 0.08 -17.00 11.83
CA GLN A 122 -0.16 -18.08 12.80
C GLN A 122 1.13 -18.79 13.20
N ALA A 123 2.03 -19.06 12.27
CA ALA A 123 3.37 -19.61 12.55
C ALA A 123 4.19 -18.68 13.47
N HIS A 124 3.94 -17.37 13.40
CA HIS A 124 4.53 -16.35 14.28
C HIS A 124 3.69 -16.10 15.56
N GLY A 125 2.80 -17.02 15.92
CA GLY A 125 2.11 -17.05 17.21
C GLY A 125 0.82 -16.24 17.27
N MET A 126 0.23 -15.88 16.14
CA MET A 126 -1.16 -15.38 16.10
C MET A 126 -2.17 -16.51 16.22
N GLN A 127 -3.32 -16.24 16.84
CA GLN A 127 -4.42 -17.19 16.92
C GLN A 127 -5.22 -17.20 15.62
N VAL A 128 -5.71 -18.37 15.19
CA VAL A 128 -6.50 -18.54 13.95
C VAL A 128 -7.68 -17.55 13.87
N LYS A 129 -8.41 -17.37 14.99
CA LYS A 129 -9.55 -16.43 15.05
C LYS A 129 -9.17 -14.96 14.80
N ASN A 130 -7.89 -14.62 14.94
CA ASN A 130 -7.36 -13.28 14.74
C ASN A 130 -6.77 -13.09 13.33
N THR A 131 -6.82 -14.11 12.47
CA THR A 131 -6.26 -14.08 11.11
C THR A 131 -7.30 -14.52 10.08
N PRO A 132 -8.48 -13.88 10.00
CA PRO A 132 -9.47 -14.22 8.99
C PRO A 132 -8.94 -13.94 7.58
N VAL A 133 -9.14 -14.88 6.66
CA VAL A 133 -8.87 -14.66 5.23
C VAL A 133 -10.07 -13.90 4.63
N THR A 134 -9.84 -12.66 4.23
CA THR A 134 -10.89 -11.75 3.74
C THR A 134 -10.70 -11.38 2.28
N GLY A 135 -9.50 -11.60 1.72
CA GLY A 135 -9.09 -10.94 0.50
C GLY A 135 -8.64 -9.49 0.77
N ALA A 136 -8.19 -8.85 -0.30
CA ALA A 136 -7.64 -7.51 -0.27
C ALA A 136 -8.74 -6.52 -0.67
N VAL A 137 -9.18 -5.65 0.24
CA VAL A 137 -10.37 -4.78 0.06
C VAL A 137 -10.26 -3.86 -1.17
N MET A 138 -9.06 -3.40 -1.51
CA MET A 138 -8.80 -2.59 -2.71
C MET A 138 -9.14 -3.33 -4.01
N MET A 139 -9.19 -4.66 -4.00
CA MET A 139 -9.56 -5.46 -5.17
C MET A 139 -11.08 -5.55 -5.36
N ASP A 140 -11.89 -5.14 -4.38
CA ASP A 140 -13.36 -5.20 -4.51
C ASP A 140 -13.87 -4.29 -5.64
N PHE A 141 -13.17 -3.19 -5.94
CA PHE A 141 -13.48 -2.31 -7.07
C PHE A 141 -13.33 -2.97 -8.45
N LEU A 142 -12.69 -4.15 -8.53
CA LEU A 142 -12.58 -4.93 -9.76
C LEU A 142 -13.75 -5.92 -9.94
N ARG A 143 -14.65 -6.04 -8.96
CA ARG A 143 -15.82 -6.90 -9.07
C ARG A 143 -16.80 -6.38 -10.11
N PRO A 144 -17.60 -7.26 -10.75
CA PRO A 144 -18.63 -6.84 -11.72
C PRO A 144 -19.62 -5.79 -11.19
N SER A 145 -19.89 -5.77 -9.89
CA SER A 145 -20.76 -4.77 -9.24
C SER A 145 -20.20 -3.33 -9.28
N PHE A 146 -18.90 -3.17 -9.47
CA PHE A 146 -18.21 -1.89 -9.62
C PHE A 146 -17.85 -1.57 -11.08
N LYS A 147 -18.47 -2.27 -12.05
CA LYS A 147 -18.25 -1.97 -13.47
C LYS A 147 -18.56 -0.50 -13.75
N GLY A 148 -17.56 0.21 -14.30
CA GLY A 148 -17.63 1.65 -14.57
C GLY A 148 -17.12 2.54 -13.44
N TYR A 149 -16.65 1.98 -12.32
CA TYR A 149 -15.98 2.76 -11.27
C TYR A 149 -14.66 3.34 -11.79
N PHE A 150 -13.80 2.49 -12.36
CA PHE A 150 -12.60 2.93 -13.07
C PHE A 150 -12.92 3.34 -14.50
N LYS A 151 -12.16 4.32 -15.00
CA LYS A 151 -12.17 4.72 -16.41
C LYS A 151 -11.79 3.52 -17.29
N ASP A 152 -12.44 3.43 -18.45
CA ASP A 152 -12.05 2.44 -19.46
C ASP A 152 -10.74 2.83 -20.16
N LYS A 153 -10.24 1.91 -21.01
CA LYS A 153 -8.99 2.08 -21.73
C LYS A 153 -9.04 3.32 -22.61
N GLU A 154 -10.13 3.52 -23.33
CA GLU A 154 -10.33 4.63 -24.26
C GLU A 154 -10.30 5.98 -23.55
N ALA A 155 -11.00 6.12 -22.42
CA ALA A 155 -10.99 7.33 -21.62
C ALA A 155 -9.62 7.62 -21.02
N LEU A 156 -8.94 6.60 -20.46
CA LEU A 156 -7.57 6.75 -19.95
C LEU A 156 -6.59 7.14 -21.05
N CYS A 157 -6.64 6.46 -22.19
CA CYS A 157 -5.76 6.77 -23.30
C CYS A 157 -5.93 8.21 -23.77
N LYS A 158 -7.17 8.66 -23.94
CA LYS A 158 -7.48 10.04 -24.33
C LYS A 158 -6.95 11.06 -23.33
N GLU A 159 -7.07 10.79 -22.03
CA GLU A 159 -6.60 11.69 -20.97
C GLU A 159 -5.08 11.84 -20.95
N PHE A 160 -4.36 10.74 -21.20
CA PHE A 160 -2.90 10.72 -21.18
C PHE A 160 -2.24 10.88 -22.56
N GLY A 161 -3.03 11.11 -23.63
CA GLY A 161 -2.50 11.28 -24.98
C GLY A 161 -1.97 9.98 -25.63
N LEU A 162 -2.45 8.83 -25.17
CA LEU A 162 -2.12 7.49 -25.65
C LEU A 162 -3.09 7.05 -26.76
N ASP A 163 -2.69 6.06 -27.56
CA ASP A 163 -3.50 5.47 -28.60
C ASP A 163 -4.24 4.22 -28.08
N PRO A 164 -5.58 4.25 -27.93
CA PRO A 164 -6.34 3.10 -27.44
C PRO A 164 -6.34 1.90 -28.40
N ALA A 165 -5.98 2.07 -29.68
CA ALA A 165 -5.84 0.97 -30.62
C ALA A 165 -4.52 0.18 -30.41
N LYS A 166 -3.52 0.77 -29.76
CA LYS A 166 -2.24 0.14 -29.47
C LYS A 166 -2.30 -0.82 -28.27
N HIS A 167 -1.31 -1.70 -28.19
CA HIS A 167 -1.12 -2.57 -27.03
C HIS A 167 -0.51 -1.75 -25.88
N LEU A 168 -1.23 -1.65 -24.76
CA LEU A 168 -0.70 -0.97 -23.58
C LEU A 168 0.10 -1.96 -22.72
N HIS A 169 1.30 -1.57 -22.34
CA HIS A 169 2.14 -2.30 -21.39
C HIS A 169 2.39 -1.42 -20.18
N LEU A 170 1.89 -1.82 -19.01
CA LEU A 170 2.14 -1.13 -17.76
C LEU A 170 3.32 -1.79 -17.04
N TYR A 171 4.38 -1.04 -16.79
CA TYR A 171 5.48 -1.47 -15.94
C TYR A 171 5.46 -0.70 -14.63
N ILE A 172 5.40 -1.41 -13.50
CA ILE A 172 5.45 -0.81 -12.17
C ILE A 172 6.87 -0.95 -11.63
N SER A 173 7.59 0.16 -11.56
CA SER A 173 8.98 0.22 -11.12
C SER A 173 9.11 -0.08 -9.63
N SER A 174 10.12 -0.89 -9.30
CA SER A 174 10.58 -1.14 -7.94
C SER A 174 11.96 -0.53 -7.66
N PHE A 175 12.45 0.38 -8.52
CA PHE A 175 13.81 0.91 -8.45
C PHE A 175 13.97 2.12 -7.51
N GLY A 176 13.38 2.04 -6.32
CA GLY A 176 13.31 3.16 -5.37
C GLY A 176 14.65 3.71 -4.89
N TYR A 177 15.74 2.95 -5.05
CA TYR A 177 17.11 3.35 -4.67
C TYR A 177 17.98 3.73 -5.87
N ALA A 178 17.50 3.55 -7.10
CA ALA A 178 18.33 3.74 -8.29
C ALA A 178 18.73 5.20 -8.50
N SER A 179 17.88 6.15 -8.08
CA SER A 179 18.14 7.58 -8.14
C SER A 179 18.91 8.14 -6.94
N MET A 180 19.13 7.36 -5.88
CA MET A 180 19.86 7.82 -4.69
C MET A 180 21.36 7.80 -4.94
N SER A 181 22.06 8.85 -4.51
CA SER A 181 23.52 8.91 -4.44
C SER A 181 24.06 7.98 -3.34
N ASP A 182 25.34 7.62 -3.43
CA ASP A 182 25.99 6.80 -2.39
C ASP A 182 26.00 7.49 -1.02
N ALA A 183 26.01 8.82 -0.98
CA ALA A 183 25.90 9.58 0.25
C ALA A 183 24.51 9.42 0.90
N GLU A 184 23.44 9.56 0.12
CA GLU A 184 22.06 9.36 0.59
C GLU A 184 21.84 7.91 1.05
N VAL A 185 22.36 6.93 0.30
CA VAL A 185 22.30 5.52 0.71
C VAL A 185 23.05 5.29 2.01
N SER A 186 24.22 5.91 2.19
CA SER A 186 25.00 5.81 3.44
C SER A 186 24.27 6.44 4.63
N GLU A 187 23.65 7.60 4.45
CA GLU A 187 22.88 8.28 5.49
C GLU A 187 21.66 7.46 5.89
N LEU A 188 20.88 6.98 4.91
CA LEU A 188 19.74 6.11 5.15
C LEU A 188 20.15 4.82 5.86
N SER A 189 21.30 4.23 5.48
CA SER A 189 21.82 3.02 6.10
C SER A 189 22.18 3.25 7.58
N LYS A 190 22.73 4.42 7.92
CA LYS A 190 23.01 4.81 9.31
C LYS A 190 21.72 5.00 10.10
N MET A 191 20.75 5.70 9.54
CA MET A 191 19.46 5.96 10.21
C MET A 191 18.68 4.67 10.48
N ALA A 192 18.70 3.73 9.53
CA ALA A 192 18.00 2.45 9.65
C ALA A 192 18.81 1.37 10.39
N GLY A 193 20.08 1.63 10.72
CA GLY A 193 20.99 0.63 11.31
C GLY A 193 21.22 -0.59 10.42
N THR A 194 21.01 -0.48 9.10
CA THR A 194 21.06 -1.57 8.13
C THR A 194 21.78 -1.10 6.87
N ASP A 195 22.70 -1.89 6.32
CA ASP A 195 23.42 -1.54 5.09
C ASP A 195 22.56 -1.77 3.83
N PHE A 196 22.24 -0.68 3.12
CA PHE A 196 21.47 -0.73 1.87
C PHE A 196 22.33 -0.61 0.61
N SER A 197 23.66 -0.57 0.72
CA SER A 197 24.57 -0.38 -0.42
C SER A 197 24.38 -1.44 -1.51
N GLY A 198 24.31 -2.72 -1.12
CA GLY A 198 24.06 -3.83 -2.03
C GLY A 198 22.69 -3.73 -2.71
N PHE A 199 21.66 -3.34 -1.96
CA PHE A 199 20.31 -3.16 -2.51
C PHE A 199 20.27 -2.03 -3.54
N ALA A 200 20.90 -0.89 -3.24
CA ALA A 200 21.04 0.22 -4.16
C ALA A 200 21.80 -0.17 -5.44
N ALA A 201 22.89 -0.93 -5.31
CA ALA A 201 23.64 -1.44 -6.45
C ALA A 201 22.78 -2.33 -7.35
N THR A 202 22.01 -3.26 -6.77
CA THR A 202 21.06 -4.11 -7.53
C THR A 202 19.96 -3.28 -8.20
N ASN A 203 19.43 -2.25 -7.53
CA ASN A 203 18.43 -1.36 -8.12
C ASN A 203 18.98 -0.65 -9.37
N ARG A 204 20.19 -0.08 -9.27
CA ARG A 204 20.84 0.65 -10.38
C ARG A 204 21.15 -0.26 -11.58
N SER A 205 21.71 -1.44 -11.33
CA SER A 205 22.05 -2.39 -12.41
C SER A 205 20.79 -2.96 -13.06
N SER A 206 19.78 -3.32 -12.27
CA SER A 206 18.51 -3.85 -12.78
C SER A 206 17.76 -2.81 -13.59
N MET A 207 17.73 -1.55 -13.14
CA MET A 207 17.12 -0.45 -13.88
C MET A 207 17.82 -0.25 -15.23
N THR A 208 19.15 -0.18 -15.23
CA THR A 208 19.94 -0.01 -16.45
C THR A 208 19.61 -1.10 -17.48
N GLN A 209 19.62 -2.37 -17.04
CA GLN A 209 19.32 -3.50 -17.91
C GLN A 209 17.87 -3.50 -18.40
N THR A 210 16.93 -3.13 -17.53
CA THR A 210 15.49 -3.06 -17.86
C THR A 210 15.22 -1.99 -18.91
N LEU A 211 15.81 -0.79 -18.75
CA LEU A 211 15.64 0.29 -19.74
C LEU A 211 16.29 -0.04 -21.08
N LEU A 212 17.41 -0.78 -21.09
CA LEU A 212 17.99 -1.31 -22.32
C LEU A 212 17.03 -2.27 -23.03
N TRP A 213 16.38 -3.18 -22.29
CA TRP A 213 15.38 -4.06 -22.87
C TRP A 213 14.17 -3.30 -23.43
N PHE A 214 13.70 -2.27 -22.74
CA PHE A 214 12.62 -1.42 -23.26
C PHE A 214 13.03 -0.68 -24.53
N ASP A 215 14.24 -0.12 -24.57
CA ASP A 215 14.76 0.56 -25.76
C ASP A 215 14.81 -0.38 -26.98
N MET A 216 15.30 -1.61 -26.79
CA MET A 216 15.35 -2.62 -27.86
C MET A 216 13.95 -3.05 -28.28
N TYR A 217 13.10 -3.43 -27.31
CA TYR A 217 11.76 -3.93 -27.56
C TYR A 217 10.89 -2.88 -28.27
N LEU A 218 10.87 -1.64 -27.78
CA LEU A 218 10.04 -0.59 -28.37
C LEU A 218 10.52 -0.13 -29.75
N ALA A 219 11.77 -0.44 -30.12
CA ALA A 219 12.26 -0.23 -31.48
C ALA A 219 11.54 -1.12 -32.50
N ASP A 220 11.30 -2.37 -32.11
CA ASP A 220 10.77 -3.41 -32.98
C ASP A 220 9.23 -3.50 -32.87
N HIS A 221 8.62 -2.82 -31.89
CA HIS A 221 7.20 -2.89 -31.56
C HIS A 221 6.49 -1.52 -31.56
N PRO A 222 6.30 -0.86 -32.72
CA PRO A 222 5.63 0.44 -32.81
C PRO A 222 4.12 0.39 -32.46
N GLU A 223 3.53 -0.80 -32.47
CA GLU A 223 2.15 -1.09 -32.05
C GLU A 223 1.95 -1.10 -30.53
N VAL A 224 3.03 -1.05 -29.75
CA VAL A 224 2.99 -1.01 -28.28
C VAL A 224 3.16 0.42 -27.80
N GLU A 225 2.47 0.76 -26.71
CA GLU A 225 2.81 1.88 -25.82
C GLU A 225 3.11 1.35 -24.43
N LEU A 226 4.30 1.69 -23.91
CA LEU A 226 4.73 1.28 -22.59
C LEU A 226 4.61 2.44 -21.63
N VAL A 227 3.78 2.28 -20.59
CA VAL A 227 3.63 3.21 -19.48
C VAL A 227 4.50 2.75 -18.32
N TYR A 228 5.52 3.53 -18.00
CA TYR A 228 6.46 3.32 -16.92
C TYR A 228 5.99 4.05 -15.66
N ARG A 229 5.38 3.30 -14.73
CA ARG A 229 4.99 3.84 -13.43
C ARG A 229 6.19 3.79 -12.47
N ARG A 230 6.82 4.95 -12.28
CA ARG A 230 7.94 5.15 -11.34
C ARG A 230 7.58 4.74 -9.91
N HIS A 231 8.58 4.27 -9.18
CA HIS A 231 8.47 4.17 -7.72
C HIS A 231 8.40 5.59 -7.13
N PRO A 232 7.65 5.85 -6.04
CA PRO A 232 7.59 7.19 -5.44
C PRO A 232 8.96 7.78 -5.10
N SER A 233 9.88 6.96 -4.61
CA SER A 233 11.27 7.37 -4.29
C SER A 233 12.22 7.47 -5.48
N GLU A 234 11.76 7.11 -6.69
CA GLU A 234 12.57 7.23 -7.91
C GLU A 234 12.47 8.66 -8.42
N TRP A 235 13.23 9.58 -7.83
CA TRP A 235 13.25 11.01 -8.16
C TRP A 235 14.21 11.29 -9.33
N ASN A 236 13.97 12.36 -10.11
CA ASN A 236 14.90 12.90 -11.12
C ASN A 236 15.70 11.84 -11.88
N SER A 237 15.09 11.17 -12.86
CA SER A 237 15.72 10.05 -13.58
C SER A 237 16.07 10.43 -15.03
N PRO A 238 17.30 10.93 -15.30
CA PRO A 238 17.74 11.27 -16.65
C PRO A 238 17.67 10.10 -17.63
N ALA A 239 17.83 8.86 -17.14
CA ALA A 239 17.75 7.67 -17.98
C ALA A 239 16.34 7.45 -18.53
N LEU A 240 15.30 7.67 -17.71
CA LEU A 240 13.91 7.64 -18.17
C LEU A 240 13.63 8.76 -19.17
N GLU A 241 14.08 9.99 -18.88
CA GLU A 241 13.88 11.12 -19.79
C GLU A 241 14.58 10.90 -21.14
N ALA A 242 15.78 10.32 -21.13
CA ALA A 242 16.51 9.99 -22.34
C ALA A 242 15.78 8.93 -23.16
N LEU A 243 15.23 7.90 -22.51
CA LEU A 243 14.46 6.85 -23.19
C LEU A 243 13.15 7.40 -23.76
N ALA A 244 12.41 8.21 -23.01
CA ALA A 244 11.18 8.87 -23.48
C ALA A 244 11.44 9.79 -24.68
N LYS A 245 12.57 10.52 -24.70
CA LYS A 245 12.98 11.32 -25.87
C LYS A 245 13.33 10.46 -27.08
N LYS A 246 13.92 9.29 -26.86
CA LYS A 246 14.35 8.37 -27.91
C LYS A 246 13.20 7.55 -28.50
N ARG A 247 12.21 7.17 -27.66
CA ARG A 247 11.11 6.27 -28.00
C ARG A 247 9.78 6.98 -27.79
N PRO A 248 9.07 7.38 -28.87
CA PRO A 248 7.79 8.10 -28.74
C PRO A 248 6.66 7.24 -28.15
N ASN A 249 6.86 5.93 -28.05
CA ASN A 249 5.95 4.97 -27.45
C ASN A 249 6.37 4.51 -26.04
N PHE A 250 7.28 5.26 -25.39
CA PHE A 250 7.62 5.11 -23.98
C PHE A 250 7.10 6.32 -23.19
N HIS A 251 6.28 6.06 -22.17
CA HIS A 251 5.52 7.06 -21.41
C HIS A 251 5.81 6.97 -19.91
#